data_AF-A0A352M0V5-F1
#
_entry.id   AF-A0A352M0V5-F1
#
_cell.length_a   1.000
_cell.length_b   1.000
_cell.length_c   1.000
_cell.angle_alpha   90.00
_cell.angle_beta   90.00
_cell.angle_gamma   90.00
#
_symmetry.space_group_name_H-M   'P 1'
#
loop_
_entity.id
_entity.type
_entity.pdbx_description
1 polymer ?
#
loop_
_entity_poly.entity_id
_entity_poly.type
_entity_poly.pdbx_seq_one_letter_code
_entity_poly.pdbx_strand_id
1 'polypeptide(L)'
;PLLLKFCADEYFGALLLELAEIECKKLDCYVTSGEDDPRDAVRGSVYDFPAMLEFIEKIRVMNYEIKNAHKKIRIKSVHCAMNKENPARVARIIKRYDETAANDLLWLIKHLSADNFNKLKPTQIKELSQKADVVHKAIVKNRIKIIADHSLDDYIKSLMQLDIIKSLMAYFEKKLEFKTGIDHKNEIEKMKKAIIIKYIEYYAKYDLYNKGIIIFNESVL
;
A
#
# COMPACT_ATOMS: atom_id res chain seq x y z
N PRO A 1 -0.28 -26.57 5.37
CA PRO A 1 0.59 -27.34 6.29
C PRO A 1 2.03 -26.81 6.40
N LEU A 2 2.65 -26.34 5.30
CA LEU A 2 3.95 -25.64 5.35
C LEU A 2 3.86 -24.14 5.69
N LEU A 3 2.93 -23.41 5.05
CA LEU A 3 2.75 -21.98 5.30
C LEU A 3 2.35 -21.69 6.76
N LEU A 4 1.52 -22.56 7.35
CA LEU A 4 1.08 -22.44 8.75
C LEU A 4 2.20 -22.74 9.75
N LYS A 5 3.08 -23.69 9.42
CA LYS A 5 4.26 -24.01 10.23
C LYS A 5 5.30 -22.88 10.12
N PHE A 6 5.50 -22.37 8.91
CA PHE A 6 6.26 -21.15 8.66
C PHE A 6 5.70 -19.98 9.48
N CYS A 7 4.39 -19.71 9.43
CA CYS A 7 3.70 -18.67 10.22
C CYS A 7 3.90 -18.76 11.73
N ALA A 8 4.03 -19.98 12.26
CA ALA A 8 4.18 -20.24 13.68
C ALA A 8 5.64 -20.11 14.16
N ASP A 9 6.60 -20.43 13.29
CA ASP A 9 8.03 -20.48 13.63
C ASP A 9 8.74 -19.12 13.44
N GLU A 10 8.28 -18.29 12.49
CA GLU A 10 8.81 -16.95 12.21
C GLU A 10 7.74 -15.90 12.61
N TYR A 11 8.09 -14.83 13.32
CA TYR A 11 7.08 -13.82 13.70
C TYR A 11 6.58 -13.06 12.46
N PHE A 12 5.35 -13.30 11.98
CA PHE A 12 4.75 -12.50 10.89
C PHE A 12 3.97 -11.30 11.41
N GLY A 13 4.01 -10.20 10.66
CA GLY A 13 3.37 -8.93 11.02
C GLY A 13 2.19 -8.58 10.13
N ALA A 14 2.21 -9.02 8.88
CA ALA A 14 1.14 -8.75 7.94
C ALA A 14 0.96 -9.81 6.86
N LEU A 15 -0.29 -9.94 6.44
CA LEU A 15 -0.75 -10.63 5.24
C LEU A 15 -1.19 -9.56 4.23
N LEU A 16 -0.57 -9.56 3.05
CA LEU A 16 -0.96 -8.68 1.95
C LEU A 16 -1.80 -9.47 0.94
N LEU A 17 -3.04 -9.03 0.69
CA LEU A 17 -3.97 -9.66 -0.25
C LEU A 17 -4.31 -8.75 -1.42
N GLU A 18 -4.43 -9.32 -2.62
CA GLU A 18 -4.98 -8.64 -3.80
C GLU A 18 -6.52 -8.55 -3.76
N LEU A 19 -7.04 -7.88 -2.73
CA LEU A 19 -8.45 -7.59 -2.54
C LEU A 19 -8.67 -6.09 -2.37
N ALA A 20 -9.89 -5.61 -2.59
CA ALA A 20 -10.22 -4.21 -2.32
C ALA A 20 -9.97 -3.86 -0.84
N GLU A 21 -9.62 -2.61 -0.56
CA GLU A 21 -9.27 -2.16 0.80
C GLU A 21 -10.43 -2.41 1.79
N ILE A 22 -11.67 -2.21 1.37
CA ILE A 22 -12.85 -2.45 2.21
C ILE A 22 -12.96 -3.93 2.59
N GLU A 23 -12.65 -4.85 1.68
CA GLU A 23 -12.69 -6.29 1.94
C GLU A 23 -11.52 -6.72 2.83
N CYS A 24 -10.32 -6.18 2.60
CA CYS A 24 -9.19 -6.40 3.50
C CYS A 24 -9.45 -5.85 4.90
N LYS A 25 -10.20 -4.75 5.05
CA LYS A 25 -10.60 -4.22 6.36
C LYS A 25 -11.54 -5.18 7.09
N LYS A 26 -12.55 -5.74 6.41
CA LYS A 26 -13.41 -6.77 7.00
C LYS A 26 -12.60 -7.98 7.46
N LEU A 27 -11.66 -8.46 6.63
CA LEU A 27 -10.75 -9.54 7.01
C LEU A 27 -9.85 -9.16 8.21
N ASP A 28 -9.34 -7.93 8.25
CA ASP A 28 -8.52 -7.42 9.36
C ASP A 28 -9.34 -7.31 10.66
N CYS A 29 -10.59 -6.84 10.59
CA CYS A 29 -11.54 -6.83 11.71
C CYS A 29 -11.77 -8.24 12.22
N TYR A 30 -12.04 -9.20 11.33
CA TYR A 30 -12.25 -10.59 11.68
C TYR A 30 -11.04 -11.18 12.41
N VAL A 31 -9.83 -11.03 11.87
CA VAL A 31 -8.65 -11.61 12.51
C VAL A 31 -8.21 -10.89 13.79
N THR A 32 -8.67 -9.66 14.02
CA THR A 32 -8.27 -8.89 15.23
C THR A 32 -9.29 -8.96 16.36
N SER A 33 -10.58 -9.07 16.03
CA SER A 33 -11.70 -8.96 16.97
C SER A 33 -12.78 -10.04 16.80
N GLY A 34 -12.79 -10.77 15.67
CA GLY A 34 -13.84 -11.72 15.33
C GLY A 34 -15.11 -11.08 14.75
N GLU A 35 -15.09 -9.77 14.51
CA GLU A 35 -16.16 -9.02 13.85
C GLU A 35 -16.09 -9.19 12.32
N ASP A 36 -17.23 -9.05 11.64
CA ASP A 36 -17.45 -9.32 10.21
C ASP A 36 -17.34 -10.81 9.78
N ASP A 37 -18.10 -11.22 8.76
CA ASP A 37 -17.95 -12.56 8.16
C ASP A 37 -16.84 -12.51 7.08
N PRO A 38 -15.73 -13.27 7.23
CA PRO A 38 -14.66 -13.29 6.23
C PRO A 38 -15.14 -13.79 4.86
N ARG A 39 -16.26 -14.54 4.79
CA ARG A 39 -16.88 -14.96 3.52
C ARG A 39 -17.36 -13.78 2.71
N ASP A 40 -17.95 -12.79 3.35
CA ASP A 40 -18.45 -11.58 2.66
C ASP A 40 -17.30 -10.80 2.01
N ALA A 41 -16.09 -10.91 2.56
CA ALA A 41 -14.92 -10.24 2.04
C ALA A 41 -14.26 -10.95 0.86
N VAL A 42 -14.32 -12.29 0.80
CA VAL A 42 -13.71 -13.06 -0.29
C VAL A 42 -14.70 -13.45 -1.37
N ARG A 43 -16.01 -13.32 -1.14
CA ARG A 43 -17.06 -13.78 -2.06
C ARG A 43 -16.87 -13.26 -3.48
N GLY A 44 -16.82 -14.18 -4.44
CA GLY A 44 -16.67 -13.85 -5.87
C GLY A 44 -15.29 -13.32 -6.27
N SER A 45 -14.32 -13.32 -5.34
CA SER A 45 -12.90 -13.16 -5.66
C SER A 45 -12.26 -14.53 -5.90
N VAL A 46 -11.01 -14.56 -6.35
CA VAL A 46 -10.26 -15.81 -6.46
C VAL A 46 -9.89 -16.44 -5.12
N TYR A 47 -10.08 -15.70 -4.03
CA TYR A 47 -9.84 -16.14 -2.67
C TYR A 47 -11.08 -16.81 -2.07
N ASP A 48 -12.17 -16.91 -2.83
CA ASP A 48 -13.42 -17.59 -2.45
C ASP A 48 -13.25 -19.12 -2.50
N PHE A 49 -12.42 -19.66 -1.63
CA PHE A 49 -12.24 -21.10 -1.48
C PHE A 49 -12.03 -21.51 -0.02
N PRO A 50 -12.44 -22.73 0.37
CA PRO A 50 -12.44 -23.17 1.77
C PRO A 50 -11.09 -23.04 2.48
N ALA A 51 -9.99 -23.35 1.78
CA ALA A 51 -8.66 -23.29 2.36
C ALA A 51 -8.21 -21.85 2.72
N MET A 52 -8.72 -20.84 2.02
CA MET A 52 -8.46 -19.44 2.38
C MET A 52 -9.16 -19.07 3.69
N LEU A 53 -10.44 -19.41 3.83
CA LEU A 53 -11.21 -19.15 5.04
C LEU A 53 -10.60 -19.89 6.25
N GLU A 54 -10.16 -21.13 6.05
CA GLU A 54 -9.44 -21.89 7.09
C GLU A 54 -8.12 -21.21 7.49
N PHE A 55 -7.40 -20.63 6.53
CA PHE A 55 -6.18 -19.87 6.79
C PHE A 55 -6.46 -18.59 7.58
N ILE A 56 -7.48 -17.83 7.19
CA ILE A 56 -7.93 -16.60 7.89
C ILE A 56 -8.37 -16.90 9.33
N GLU A 57 -9.11 -17.99 9.55
CA GLU A 57 -9.51 -18.43 10.89
C GLU A 57 -8.31 -18.77 11.77
N LYS A 58 -7.30 -19.44 11.22
CA LYS A 58 -6.06 -19.73 11.96
C LYS A 58 -5.32 -18.44 12.36
N ILE A 59 -5.32 -17.42 11.51
CA ILE A 59 -4.75 -16.11 11.86
C ILE A 59 -5.52 -15.49 13.03
N ARG A 60 -6.86 -15.55 13.03
CA ARG A 60 -7.68 -15.06 14.13
C ARG A 60 -7.34 -15.74 15.45
N VAL A 61 -7.22 -17.07 15.44
CA VAL A 61 -6.83 -17.86 16.64
C VAL A 61 -5.45 -17.45 17.13
N MET A 62 -4.45 -17.35 16.25
CA MET A 62 -3.11 -16.87 16.62
C MET A 62 -3.14 -15.45 17.22
N ASN A 63 -3.91 -14.55 16.62
CA ASN A 63 -4.06 -13.17 17.11
C ASN A 63 -4.76 -13.07 18.47
N TYR A 64 -5.64 -14.02 18.79
CA TYR A 64 -6.27 -14.11 20.10
C TYR A 64 -5.24 -14.47 21.20
N GLU A 65 -4.29 -15.34 20.88
CA GLU A 65 -3.21 -15.75 21.80
C GLU A 65 -2.14 -14.67 21.99
N ILE A 66 -1.98 -13.78 21.01
CA ILE A 66 -1.01 -12.67 21.05
C ILE A 66 -1.54 -11.51 21.90
N LYS A 67 -1.00 -11.38 23.12
CA LYS A 67 -1.34 -10.29 24.05
C LYS A 67 -0.89 -8.89 23.62
N ASN A 68 0.20 -8.80 22.85
CA ASN A 68 0.72 -7.52 22.37
C ASN A 68 0.09 -7.14 21.03
N ALA A 69 -0.72 -6.09 20.99
CA ALA A 69 -1.40 -5.62 19.78
C ALA A 69 -0.43 -5.34 18.61
N HIS A 70 0.78 -4.84 18.88
CA HIS A 70 1.81 -4.60 17.86
C HIS A 70 2.41 -5.89 17.29
N LYS A 71 2.14 -7.02 17.92
CA LYS A 71 2.59 -8.33 17.44
C LYS A 71 1.52 -9.10 16.68
N LYS A 72 0.28 -8.62 16.63
CA LYS A 72 -0.80 -9.28 15.87
C LYS A 72 -0.54 -9.21 14.37
N ILE A 73 -0.88 -10.28 13.67
CA ILE A 73 -0.86 -10.36 12.21
C ILE A 73 -2.01 -9.51 11.67
N ARG A 74 -1.70 -8.59 10.76
CA ARG A 74 -2.69 -7.70 10.14
C ARG A 74 -2.98 -8.10 8.71
N ILE A 75 -4.23 -7.99 8.29
CA ILE A 75 -4.58 -8.18 6.88
C ILE A 75 -4.65 -6.82 6.22
N LYS A 76 -3.94 -6.66 5.11
CA LYS A 76 -3.88 -5.42 4.35
C LYS A 76 -4.05 -5.71 2.87
N SER A 77 -4.63 -4.76 2.17
CA SER A 77 -4.71 -4.82 0.72
C SER A 77 -3.35 -4.48 0.12
N VAL A 78 -2.91 -5.23 -0.90
CA VAL A 78 -1.80 -4.81 -1.77
C VAL A 78 -2.14 -3.52 -2.53
N HIS A 79 -3.43 -3.20 -2.65
CA HIS A 79 -3.95 -1.97 -3.24
C HIS A 79 -4.22 -0.88 -2.21
N CYS A 80 -3.89 -1.07 -0.91
CA CYS A 80 -4.21 -0.10 0.14
C CYS A 80 -3.84 1.31 -0.31
N ALA A 81 -4.79 2.24 -0.14
CA ALA A 81 -4.54 3.66 -0.26
C ALA A 81 -3.28 4.00 0.55
N MET A 82 -2.42 4.85 -0.03
CA MET A 82 -1.19 5.33 0.61
C MET A 82 -1.43 5.54 2.11
N ASN A 83 -0.64 4.87 2.96
CA ASN A 83 -0.64 5.13 4.40
C ASN A 83 -0.52 6.65 4.57
N LYS A 84 -1.59 7.35 4.96
CA LYS A 84 -1.63 8.84 4.95
C LYS A 84 -0.56 9.44 5.86
N GLU A 85 -0.18 8.71 6.90
CA GLU A 85 0.64 9.21 8.00
C GLU A 85 2.10 9.37 7.60
N ASN A 86 2.65 8.41 6.86
CA ASN A 86 4.05 8.42 6.45
C ASN A 86 4.36 9.54 5.42
N PRO A 87 3.63 9.69 4.29
CA PRO A 87 3.76 10.81 3.37
C PRO A 87 3.42 12.17 4.01
N ALA A 88 2.50 12.24 4.98
CA ALA A 88 2.26 13.47 5.74
C ALA A 88 3.44 13.83 6.66
N ARG A 89 4.16 12.83 7.19
CA ARG A 89 5.44 13.02 7.87
C ARG A 89 6.50 13.53 6.89
N VAL A 90 6.59 12.98 5.68
CA VAL A 90 7.47 13.48 4.61
C VAL A 90 7.13 14.94 4.25
N ALA A 91 5.86 15.28 4.10
CA ALA A 91 5.44 16.65 3.82
C ALA A 91 5.89 17.61 4.93
N ARG A 92 5.75 17.23 6.20
CA ARG A 92 6.26 18.02 7.34
C ARG A 92 7.77 18.22 7.31
N ILE A 93 8.51 17.21 6.86
CA ILE A 93 9.98 17.25 6.70
C ILE A 93 10.37 18.24 5.60
N ILE A 94 9.79 18.11 4.41
CA ILE A 94 10.18 18.94 3.27
C ILE A 94 9.65 20.38 3.36
N LYS A 95 8.59 20.62 4.15
CA LYS A 95 8.01 21.96 4.35
C LYS A 95 9.02 23.01 4.81
N ARG A 96 10.05 22.62 5.55
CA ARG A 96 11.11 23.53 6.03
C ARG A 96 12.03 24.05 4.93
N TYR A 97 12.08 23.38 3.78
CA TYR A 97 13.01 23.70 2.69
C TYR A 97 12.29 23.99 1.37
N ASP A 98 11.07 23.48 1.20
CA ASP A 98 10.25 23.63 0.00
C ASP A 98 8.76 23.50 0.37
N GLU A 99 8.15 24.63 0.76
CA GLU A 99 6.75 24.68 1.19
C GLU A 99 5.77 24.33 0.08
N THR A 100 6.09 24.71 -1.16
CA THR A 100 5.28 24.35 -2.35
C THR A 100 5.26 22.85 -2.54
N ALA A 101 6.43 22.18 -2.53
CA ALA A 101 6.51 20.73 -2.63
C ALA A 101 5.81 20.02 -1.44
N ALA A 102 5.90 20.56 -0.24
CA ALA A 102 5.18 20.02 0.92
C ALA A 102 3.66 20.04 0.72
N ASN A 103 3.14 21.17 0.27
CA ASN A 103 1.71 21.36 0.02
C ASN A 103 1.23 20.49 -1.15
N ASP A 104 2.03 20.37 -2.21
CA ASP A 104 1.76 19.47 -3.33
C ASP A 104 1.74 18.00 -2.90
N LEU A 105 2.66 17.58 -2.03
CA LEU A 105 2.65 16.23 -1.46
C LEU A 105 1.42 15.97 -0.59
N LEU A 106 1.03 16.90 0.28
CA LEU A 106 -0.23 16.81 1.06
C LEU A 106 -1.46 16.73 0.16
N TRP A 107 -1.45 17.50 -0.93
CA TRP A 107 -2.52 17.48 -1.92
C TRP A 107 -2.59 16.14 -2.64
N LEU A 108 -1.45 15.59 -3.08
CA LEU A 108 -1.35 14.25 -3.68
C LEU A 108 -1.92 13.19 -2.73
N ILE A 109 -1.49 13.18 -1.46
CA ILE A 109 -1.97 12.24 -0.44
C ILE A 109 -3.48 12.30 -0.29
N LYS A 110 -4.05 13.51 -0.19
CA LYS A 110 -5.50 13.70 -0.01
C LYS A 110 -6.32 13.13 -1.16
N HIS A 111 -5.84 13.25 -2.41
CA HIS A 111 -6.58 12.83 -3.60
C HIS A 111 -6.33 11.37 -3.99
N LEU A 112 -5.18 10.82 -3.61
CA LEU A 112 -4.82 9.41 -3.84
C LEU A 112 -5.35 8.46 -2.75
N SER A 113 -5.76 9.00 -1.60
CA SER A 113 -6.35 8.22 -0.53
C SER A 113 -7.89 8.21 -0.57
N ALA A 114 -8.48 7.05 -0.28
CA ALA A 114 -9.93 6.82 -0.14
C ALA A 114 -10.77 6.94 -1.43
N ASP A 115 -10.38 6.22 -2.50
CA ASP A 115 -11.18 6.05 -3.73
C ASP A 115 -11.55 7.33 -4.49
N ASN A 116 -11.01 8.49 -4.07
CA ASN A 116 -11.29 9.79 -4.68
C ASN A 116 -10.68 9.94 -6.07
N PHE A 117 -9.71 9.10 -6.43
CA PHE A 117 -9.11 9.11 -7.74
C PHE A 117 -10.15 8.95 -8.86
N ASN A 118 -11.12 8.04 -8.70
CA ASN A 118 -12.17 7.79 -9.69
C ASN A 118 -13.12 9.00 -9.89
N LYS A 119 -13.05 9.99 -8.99
CA LYS A 119 -13.85 11.22 -9.03
C LYS A 119 -13.06 12.40 -9.59
N LEU A 120 -11.78 12.22 -9.91
CA LEU A 120 -10.94 13.28 -10.48
C LEU A 120 -11.25 13.50 -11.96
N LYS A 121 -11.31 14.77 -12.35
CA LYS A 121 -11.38 15.16 -13.76
C LYS A 121 -10.05 14.88 -14.45
N PRO A 122 -10.02 14.60 -15.76
CA PRO A 122 -8.77 14.35 -16.50
C PRO A 122 -7.70 15.44 -16.34
N THR A 123 -8.11 16.71 -16.22
CA THR A 123 -7.21 17.84 -15.97
C THR A 123 -6.53 17.76 -14.60
N GLN A 124 -7.26 17.34 -13.56
CA GLN A 124 -6.73 17.14 -12.21
C GLN A 124 -5.76 15.97 -12.17
N ILE A 125 -5.95 14.97 -13.03
CA ILE A 125 -5.08 13.79 -13.11
C ILE A 125 -3.73 14.16 -13.73
N LYS A 126 -3.72 14.96 -14.80
CA LYS A 126 -2.47 15.54 -15.33
C LYS A 126 -1.77 16.46 -14.33
N GLU A 127 -2.53 17.23 -13.56
CA GLU A 127 -2.01 18.09 -12.51
C GLU A 127 -1.34 17.28 -11.38
N LEU A 128 -1.89 16.11 -11.01
CA LEU A 128 -1.23 15.20 -10.07
C LEU A 128 0.18 14.87 -10.57
N SER A 129 0.35 14.43 -11.82
CA SER A 129 1.65 14.02 -12.40
C SER A 129 2.70 15.11 -12.34
N GLN A 130 2.31 16.33 -12.67
CA GLN A 130 3.19 17.49 -12.56
C GLN A 130 3.60 17.77 -11.12
N LYS A 131 2.64 17.74 -10.18
CA LYS A 131 2.92 17.93 -8.75
C LYS A 131 3.84 16.85 -8.20
N ALA A 132 3.67 15.58 -8.57
CA ALA A 132 4.55 14.50 -8.11
C ALA A 132 6.00 14.70 -8.57
N ASP A 133 6.22 15.21 -9.78
CA ASP A 133 7.56 15.53 -10.29
C ASP A 133 8.19 16.74 -9.59
N VAL A 134 7.41 17.77 -9.27
CA VAL A 134 7.86 18.92 -8.46
C VAL A 134 8.33 18.43 -7.09
N VAL A 135 7.54 17.59 -6.43
CA VAL A 135 7.89 16.99 -5.13
C VAL A 135 9.17 16.16 -5.23
N HIS A 136 9.32 15.33 -6.26
CA HIS A 136 10.51 14.50 -6.43
C HIS A 136 11.77 15.34 -6.60
N LYS A 137 11.71 16.37 -7.44
CA LYS A 137 12.83 17.30 -7.66
C LYS A 137 13.20 18.03 -6.36
N ALA A 138 12.21 18.48 -5.59
CA ALA A 138 12.43 19.16 -4.32
C ALA A 138 13.11 18.25 -3.27
N ILE A 139 12.69 16.99 -3.16
CA ILE A 139 13.29 16.00 -2.26
C ILE A 139 14.74 15.72 -2.65
N VAL A 140 15.01 15.48 -3.94
CA VAL A 140 16.36 15.21 -4.43
C VAL A 140 17.28 16.42 -4.24
N LYS A 141 16.79 17.62 -4.56
CA LYS A 141 17.53 18.88 -4.38
C LYS A 141 17.92 19.12 -2.92
N ASN A 142 17.04 18.81 -1.99
CA ASN A 142 17.24 19.07 -0.56
C ASN A 142 17.81 17.86 0.21
N ARG A 143 18.28 16.81 -0.48
CA ARG A 143 18.73 15.54 0.14
C ARG A 143 19.67 15.71 1.34
N ILE A 144 20.68 16.58 1.22
CA ILE A 144 21.71 16.74 2.25
C ILE A 144 21.10 17.31 3.54
N LYS A 145 20.22 18.30 3.39
CA LYS A 145 19.53 18.94 4.52
C LYS A 145 18.53 17.99 5.17
N ILE A 146 17.76 17.27 4.37
CA ILE A 146 16.79 16.28 4.85
C ILE A 146 17.50 15.17 5.64
N ILE A 147 18.62 14.66 5.14
CA ILE A 147 19.41 13.61 5.82
C ILE A 147 19.99 14.14 7.13
N ALA A 148 20.52 15.36 7.14
CA ALA A 148 21.10 15.98 8.32
C ALA A 148 20.08 16.19 9.45
N ASP A 149 18.85 16.58 9.11
CA ASP A 149 17.82 16.94 10.10
C ASP A 149 16.96 15.74 10.56
N HIS A 150 17.00 14.60 9.86
CA HIS A 150 16.11 13.46 10.15
C HIS A 150 16.81 12.09 10.20
N SER A 151 17.35 11.60 9.08
CA SER A 151 18.23 10.42 8.93
C SER A 151 18.28 9.98 7.45
N LEU A 152 19.24 9.11 7.12
CA LEU A 152 19.27 8.44 5.82
C LEU A 152 18.05 7.52 5.60
N ASP A 153 17.59 6.84 6.66
CA ASP A 153 16.45 5.92 6.59
C ASP A 153 15.14 6.64 6.30
N ASP A 154 14.86 7.74 7.01
CA ASP A 154 13.65 8.55 6.74
C ASP A 154 13.69 9.15 5.32
N TYR A 155 14.87 9.50 4.80
CA TYR A 155 15.05 9.94 3.42
C TYR A 155 14.73 8.83 2.40
N ILE A 156 15.29 7.63 2.56
CA ILE A 156 15.03 6.51 1.64
C ILE A 156 13.55 6.08 1.71
N LYS A 157 12.97 6.04 2.91
CA LYS A 157 11.54 5.76 3.11
C LYS A 157 10.67 6.71 2.29
N SER A 158 11.02 8.00 2.29
CA SER A 158 10.31 9.05 1.53
C SER A 158 10.39 8.85 0.02
N LEU A 159 11.57 8.49 -0.51
CA LEU A 159 11.76 8.23 -1.94
C LEU A 159 10.95 7.05 -2.43
N MET A 160 10.94 5.93 -1.69
CA MET A 160 10.17 4.74 -2.06
C MET A 160 8.67 5.02 -2.11
N GLN A 161 8.14 5.81 -1.16
CA GLN A 161 6.73 6.21 -1.21
C GLN A 161 6.40 7.08 -2.41
N LEU A 162 7.28 8.02 -2.76
CA LEU A 162 7.06 8.87 -3.92
C LEU A 162 7.12 8.08 -5.22
N ASP A 163 7.98 7.07 -5.28
CA ASP A 163 8.06 6.18 -6.44
C ASP A 163 6.80 5.32 -6.60
N ILE A 164 6.24 4.84 -5.48
CA ILE A 164 4.91 4.21 -5.45
C ILE A 164 3.82 5.17 -5.95
N ILE A 165 3.80 6.42 -5.46
CA ILE A 165 2.86 7.47 -5.87
C ILE A 165 2.92 7.70 -7.39
N LYS A 166 4.13 7.89 -7.93
CA LYS A 166 4.33 8.10 -9.36
C LYS A 166 3.87 6.90 -10.19
N SER A 167 4.16 5.69 -9.71
CA SER A 167 3.79 4.46 -10.40
C SER A 167 2.26 4.27 -10.42
N LEU A 168 1.58 4.57 -9.31
CA LEU A 168 0.11 4.59 -9.23
C LEU A 168 -0.50 5.61 -10.20
N MET A 169 0.08 6.79 -10.28
CA MET A 169 -0.42 7.85 -11.16
C MET A 169 -0.28 7.49 -12.63
N ALA A 170 0.87 6.96 -13.04
CA ALA A 170 1.05 6.44 -14.40
C ALA A 170 0.03 5.34 -14.71
N TYR A 171 -0.18 4.40 -13.77
CA TYR A 171 -1.17 3.34 -13.92
C TYR A 171 -2.58 3.90 -14.15
N PHE A 172 -2.95 4.92 -13.38
CA PHE A 172 -4.27 5.49 -13.50
C PHE A 172 -4.47 6.36 -14.75
N GLU A 173 -3.48 7.14 -15.17
CA GLU A 173 -3.48 7.85 -16.45
C GLU A 173 -3.72 6.86 -17.60
N LYS A 174 -2.97 5.75 -17.56
CA LYS A 174 -3.11 4.67 -18.54
C LYS A 174 -4.51 4.05 -18.52
N LYS A 175 -5.08 3.81 -17.33
CA LYS A 175 -6.45 3.31 -17.17
C LYS A 175 -7.52 4.23 -17.79
N LEU A 176 -7.29 5.55 -17.84
CA LEU A 176 -8.19 6.51 -18.48
C LEU A 176 -8.06 6.47 -20.01
N GLU A 177 -6.84 6.40 -20.53
CA GLU A 177 -6.58 6.21 -21.96
C GLU A 177 -7.33 4.98 -22.46
N PHE A 178 -7.35 3.91 -21.68
CA PHE A 178 -8.00 2.64 -22.05
C PHE A 178 -9.53 2.62 -21.98
N LYS A 179 -10.19 3.62 -21.38
CA LYS A 179 -11.64 3.77 -21.54
C LYS A 179 -12.04 4.13 -22.99
N THR A 180 -11.07 4.35 -23.89
CA THR A 180 -11.30 4.77 -25.28
C THR A 180 -10.89 3.76 -26.37
N GLY A 181 -10.49 2.52 -26.04
CA GLY A 181 -10.10 1.49 -27.05
C GLY A 181 -9.90 0.06 -26.52
N ILE A 182 -9.77 -0.94 -27.42
CA ILE A 182 -9.62 -2.39 -27.10
C ILE A 182 -8.15 -2.84 -27.17
N ASP A 183 -7.80 -3.71 -26.21
CA ASP A 183 -6.59 -4.54 -26.02
C ASP A 183 -5.33 -3.93 -25.39
N HIS A 184 -5.45 -3.61 -24.09
CA HIS A 184 -4.32 -3.21 -23.25
C HIS A 184 -4.25 -3.91 -21.88
N LYS A 185 -4.97 -5.03 -21.74
CA LYS A 185 -5.09 -5.77 -20.47
C LYS A 185 -3.72 -6.20 -19.93
N ASN A 186 -2.80 -6.59 -20.82
CA ASN A 186 -1.44 -7.01 -20.45
C ASN A 186 -0.57 -5.86 -19.93
N GLU A 187 -0.76 -4.63 -20.42
CA GLU A 187 0.01 -3.47 -19.97
C GLU A 187 -0.44 -3.00 -18.59
N ILE A 188 -1.75 -2.90 -18.37
CA ILE A 188 -2.35 -2.63 -17.05
C ILE A 188 -1.82 -3.63 -16.02
N GLU A 189 -1.81 -4.92 -16.37
CA GLU A 189 -1.39 -5.98 -15.47
C GLU A 189 0.10 -5.89 -15.13
N LYS A 190 0.97 -5.57 -16.12
CA LYS A 190 2.39 -5.29 -15.86
C LYS A 190 2.59 -4.10 -14.92
N MET A 191 1.82 -3.02 -15.10
CA MET A 191 1.90 -1.84 -14.24
C MET A 191 1.45 -2.14 -12.81
N LYS A 192 0.36 -2.91 -12.64
CA LYS A 192 -0.07 -3.38 -11.31
C LYS A 192 1.02 -4.20 -10.62
N LYS A 193 1.60 -5.19 -11.31
CA LYS A 193 2.69 -6.00 -10.76
C LYS A 193 3.85 -5.13 -10.26
N ALA A 194 4.28 -4.15 -11.08
CA ALA A 194 5.35 -3.23 -10.70
C ALA A 194 5.01 -2.37 -9.47
N ILE A 195 3.78 -1.87 -9.37
CA ILE A 195 3.31 -1.13 -8.19
C ILE A 195 3.32 -2.02 -6.95
N ILE A 196 2.82 -3.25 -7.06
CA ILE A 196 2.76 -4.19 -5.94
C ILE A 196 4.17 -4.55 -5.46
N ILE A 197 5.13 -4.79 -6.36
CA ILE A 197 6.53 -5.02 -6.01
C ILE A 197 7.10 -3.85 -5.19
N LYS A 198 6.90 -2.61 -5.64
CA LYS A 198 7.37 -1.42 -4.91
C LYS A 198 6.72 -1.28 -3.53
N TYR A 199 5.43 -1.60 -3.42
CA TYR A 199 4.73 -1.65 -2.14
C TYR A 199 5.32 -2.72 -1.22
N ILE A 200 5.58 -3.92 -1.72
CA ILE A 200 6.20 -5.02 -0.97
C ILE A 200 7.57 -4.59 -0.45
N GLU A 201 8.43 -4.04 -1.33
CA GLU A 201 9.76 -3.55 -0.96
C GLU A 201 9.68 -2.49 0.14
N TYR A 202 8.72 -1.57 0.03
CA TYR A 202 8.49 -0.52 1.03
C TYR A 202 8.08 -1.11 2.39
N TYR A 203 7.10 -2.01 2.41
CA TYR A 203 6.58 -2.61 3.63
C TYR A 203 7.59 -3.53 4.30
N ALA A 204 8.31 -4.34 3.52
CA ALA A 204 9.39 -5.22 3.98
C ALA A 204 10.52 -4.43 4.65
N LYS A 205 10.78 -3.21 4.16
CA LYS A 205 11.89 -2.41 4.66
C LYS A 205 11.53 -1.52 5.85
N TYR A 206 10.29 -1.00 5.95
CA TYR A 206 10.04 0.16 6.83
C TYR A 206 8.72 0.26 7.61
N ASP A 207 7.67 -0.51 7.28
CA ASP A 207 6.42 -0.46 8.05
C ASP A 207 6.25 -1.69 8.96
N LEU A 208 6.93 -2.80 8.64
CA LEU A 208 6.82 -4.05 9.38
C LEU A 208 8.17 -4.36 10.04
N TYR A 209 8.52 -3.54 11.03
CA TYR A 209 9.72 -3.75 11.84
C TYR A 209 9.73 -5.20 12.39
N ASN A 210 10.81 -5.94 12.06
CA ASN A 210 11.20 -7.23 12.63
C ASN A 210 10.22 -8.40 12.46
N LYS A 211 9.37 -8.40 11.44
CA LYS A 211 8.41 -9.48 11.22
C LYS A 211 8.27 -9.88 9.75
N GLY A 212 8.13 -11.18 9.50
CA GLY A 212 7.90 -11.73 8.17
C GLY A 212 6.60 -11.20 7.54
N ILE A 213 6.55 -11.18 6.21
CA ILE A 213 5.40 -10.78 5.39
C ILE A 213 5.01 -11.96 4.51
N ILE A 214 3.71 -12.24 4.43
CA ILE A 214 3.16 -13.18 3.45
C ILE A 214 2.33 -12.42 2.45
N ILE A 215 2.57 -12.68 1.17
CA ILE A 215 1.97 -11.95 0.06
C ILE A 215 1.17 -12.94 -0.76
N PHE A 216 -0.13 -12.69 -0.88
CA PHE A 216 -1.00 -13.36 -1.85
C PHE A 216 -1.38 -12.33 -2.91
N ASN A 217 -0.88 -12.58 -4.10
CA ASN A 217 -1.01 -11.71 -5.25
C ASN A 217 -1.29 -12.59 -6.45
N GLU A 218 -2.45 -12.40 -7.09
CA GLU A 218 -2.85 -13.19 -8.25
C GLU A 218 -1.94 -12.96 -9.43
N SER A 219 -1.44 -11.73 -9.57
CA SER A 219 -0.52 -11.35 -10.62
C SER A 219 0.88 -11.95 -10.43
N VAL A 220 1.23 -12.51 -9.27
CA VAL A 220 2.56 -13.10 -8.99
C VAL A 220 2.52 -14.63 -8.86
N LEU A 221 1.35 -15.19 -8.56
CA LEU A 221 1.07 -16.63 -8.61
C LEU A 221 0.90 -17.14 -10.05
#